data_AF-A0A015MNR7-F1
#
_entry.id   AF-A0A015MNR7-F1
#
_cell.length_a   1.000
_cell.length_b   1.000
_cell.length_c   1.000
_cell.angle_alpha   90.00
_cell.angle_beta   90.00
_cell.angle_gamma   90.00
#
_symmetry.space_group_name_H-M   'P 1'
#
loop_
_entity.id
_entity.type
_entity.pdbx_description
1 polymer ?
#
loop_
_entity_poly.entity_id
_entity_poly.type
_entity_poly.pdbx_seq_one_letter_code
_entity_poly.pdbx_strand_id
1 'polypeptide(L)'
;MIEKVRFDKCCLCISLQFGAYVAAIWFAIWNFYIGGLVIKNKDKPRSVNAYEGSAGIIIGVFYISLGFAALCGIHGIYYKKAGEVKVLTKFAFISLLVYVLFSIIEIILLLNVVGYQKYCRSLNPKHPSYYEYCYPFARWGITFAVGIIFGGYLSIVLRSYSKKLKEQTPNVFVADMTAIMTNTS
;
A
#
# COMPACT_ATOMS: atom_id res chain seq x y z
N MET A 1 24.21 11.66 30.16
CA MET A 1 22.92 11.10 29.71
C MET A 1 22.59 11.73 28.37
N ILE A 2 22.60 10.94 27.29
CA ILE A 2 22.18 11.44 25.98
C ILE A 2 20.66 11.35 25.97
N GLU A 3 19.98 12.48 26.10
CA GLU A 3 18.54 12.56 25.86
C GLU A 3 18.26 12.06 24.44
N LYS A 4 17.69 10.85 24.33
CA LYS A 4 17.22 10.33 23.05
C LYS A 4 16.13 11.26 22.55
N VAL A 5 16.48 12.07 21.55
CA VAL A 5 15.60 12.97 20.81
C VAL A 5 14.29 12.23 20.48
N ARG A 6 13.22 12.71 21.10
CA ARG A 6 11.87 12.17 21.05
C ARG A 6 11.35 12.31 19.61
N PHE A 7 11.29 11.21 18.85
CA PHE A 7 10.71 11.16 17.49
C PHE A 7 9.18 11.29 17.55
N ASP A 8 8.67 12.45 17.98
CA ASP A 8 7.24 12.74 18.06
C ASP A 8 6.66 13.34 16.76
N LYS A 9 7.52 13.76 15.83
CA LYS A 9 7.14 14.46 14.60
C LYS A 9 7.61 13.68 13.36
N CYS A 10 6.75 13.60 12.34
CA CYS A 10 7.18 13.24 10.99
C CYS A 10 7.75 14.50 10.29
N CYS A 11 8.39 14.37 9.12
CA CYS A 11 9.15 15.42 8.40
C CYS A 11 8.41 16.75 8.08
N LEU A 12 7.20 16.97 8.58
CA LEU A 12 6.32 18.12 8.31
C LEU A 12 5.65 18.69 9.58
N CYS A 13 6.26 18.56 10.77
CA CYS A 13 5.69 19.03 12.05
C CYS A 13 4.33 18.42 12.46
N ILE A 14 3.85 17.42 11.72
CA ILE A 14 2.62 16.69 11.98
C ILE A 14 2.89 15.56 12.97
N SER A 15 1.93 15.29 13.88
CA SER A 15 2.04 14.19 14.84
C SER A 15 2.11 12.85 14.11
N LEU A 16 3.01 11.96 14.56
CA LEU A 16 3.19 10.64 13.94
C LEU A 16 1.90 9.81 13.92
N GLN A 17 1.01 10.03 14.90
CA GLN A 17 -0.31 9.41 14.98
C GLN A 17 -1.24 9.91 13.86
N PHE A 18 -1.27 11.21 13.59
CA PHE A 18 -2.06 11.76 12.49
C PHE A 18 -1.56 11.26 11.13
N GLY A 19 -0.24 11.21 10.93
CA GLY A 19 0.34 10.61 9.72
C GLY A 19 -0.07 9.14 9.54
N ALA A 20 -0.07 8.35 10.62
CA ALA A 20 -0.51 6.96 10.59
C ALA A 20 -2.01 6.83 10.27
N TYR A 21 -2.86 7.74 10.75
CA TYR A 21 -4.28 7.77 10.39
C TYR A 21 -4.50 8.05 8.92
N VAL A 22 -3.87 9.10 8.39
CA VAL A 22 -3.99 9.45 6.97
C VAL A 22 -3.51 8.28 6.11
N ALA A 23 -2.42 7.62 6.50
CA ALA A 23 -1.92 6.43 5.85
C ALA A 23 -2.92 5.27 5.87
N ALA A 24 -3.52 4.98 7.03
CA ALA A 24 -4.47 3.88 7.17
C ALA A 24 -5.79 4.14 6.41
N ILE A 25 -6.29 5.38 6.43
CA ILE A 25 -7.50 5.79 5.68
C ILE A 25 -7.23 5.72 4.18
N TRP A 26 -6.11 6.27 3.72
CA TRP A 26 -5.72 6.18 2.31
C TRP A 26 -5.59 4.73 1.86
N PHE A 27 -4.94 3.89 2.67
CA PHE A 27 -4.79 2.47 2.41
C PHE A 27 -6.15 1.76 2.33
N ALA A 28 -7.10 2.09 3.21
CA ALA A 28 -8.46 1.55 3.15
C ALA A 28 -9.16 1.91 1.84
N ILE A 29 -9.21 3.21 1.51
CA ILE A 29 -9.87 3.73 0.30
C ILE A 29 -9.26 3.10 -0.95
N TRP A 30 -7.93 3.06 -1.04
CA TRP A 30 -7.22 2.53 -2.20
C TRP A 30 -7.52 1.04 -2.44
N ASN A 31 -7.46 0.23 -1.37
CA ASN A 31 -7.72 -1.20 -1.48
C ASN A 31 -9.20 -1.49 -1.81
N PHE A 32 -10.15 -0.75 -1.23
CA PHE A 32 -11.56 -0.89 -1.62
C PHE A 32 -11.83 -0.48 -3.07
N TYR A 33 -11.20 0.62 -3.51
CA TYR A 33 -11.32 1.11 -4.89
C TYR A 33 -10.78 0.08 -5.90
N ILE A 34 -9.55 -0.41 -5.69
CA ILE A 34 -8.96 -1.44 -6.56
C ILE A 34 -9.80 -2.72 -6.53
N GLY A 35 -10.16 -3.20 -5.33
CA GLY A 35 -10.95 -4.42 -5.20
C GLY A 35 -12.28 -4.34 -5.95
N GLY A 36 -13.02 -3.24 -5.79
CA GLY A 36 -14.26 -3.01 -6.53
C GLY A 36 -14.06 -2.90 -8.04
N LEU A 37 -12.97 -2.25 -8.48
CA LEU A 37 -12.66 -2.08 -9.90
C LEU A 37 -12.29 -3.41 -10.57
N VAL A 38 -11.52 -4.27 -9.89
CA VAL A 38 -11.18 -5.61 -10.39
C VAL A 38 -12.43 -6.47 -10.50
N ILE A 39 -13.29 -6.52 -9.47
CA ILE A 39 -14.54 -7.30 -9.51
C ILE A 39 -15.48 -6.80 -10.61
N LYS A 40 -15.65 -5.48 -10.73
CA LYS A 40 -16.52 -4.88 -11.76
C LYS A 40 -16.08 -5.20 -13.19
N ASN A 41 -14.78 -5.38 -13.41
CA ASN A 41 -14.22 -5.63 -14.73
C ASN A 41 -13.83 -7.10 -14.98
N LYS A 42 -14.22 -8.03 -14.08
CA LYS A 42 -13.88 -9.46 -14.16
C LYS A 42 -14.26 -10.14 -15.49
N ASP A 43 -15.31 -9.64 -16.16
CA ASP A 43 -15.85 -10.20 -17.41
C ASP A 43 -15.43 -9.39 -18.65
N LYS A 44 -14.61 -8.33 -18.48
CA LYS A 44 -14.18 -7.49 -19.59
C LYS A 44 -12.80 -7.93 -20.06
N PRO A 45 -12.63 -8.28 -21.35
CA PRO A 45 -11.32 -8.46 -21.96
C PRO A 45 -10.70 -7.07 -22.16
N ARG A 46 -10.23 -6.43 -21.09
CA ARG A 46 -9.40 -5.25 -21.23
C ARG A 46 -7.97 -5.72 -21.44
N SER A 47 -7.53 -5.57 -22.68
CA SER A 47 -6.14 -5.48 -23.14
C SER A 47 -5.12 -5.50 -22.00
N VAL A 48 -4.23 -6.50 -22.01
CA VAL A 48 -3.06 -6.60 -21.12
C VAL A 48 -3.37 -7.02 -19.66
N ASN A 49 -4.62 -6.97 -19.19
CA ASN A 49 -4.96 -7.39 -17.83
C ASN A 49 -5.56 -8.81 -17.83
N ALA A 50 -4.71 -9.80 -17.62
CA ALA A 50 -5.02 -11.24 -17.63
C ALA A 50 -5.84 -11.72 -16.41
N TYR A 51 -6.95 -11.07 -16.08
CA TYR A 51 -7.81 -11.48 -14.95
C TYR A 51 -9.25 -11.69 -15.39
N GLU A 52 -9.46 -12.67 -16.25
CA GLU A 52 -10.80 -13.09 -16.67
C GLU A 52 -11.43 -14.05 -15.66
N GLY A 53 -12.73 -13.89 -15.43
CA GLY A 53 -13.54 -14.83 -14.65
C GLY A 53 -13.19 -14.89 -13.16
N SER A 54 -13.00 -16.10 -12.64
CA SER A 54 -12.84 -16.37 -11.21
C SER A 54 -11.56 -15.75 -10.60
N ALA A 55 -10.49 -15.61 -11.39
CA ALA A 55 -9.23 -15.00 -10.95
C ALA A 55 -9.42 -13.53 -10.56
N GLY A 56 -10.19 -12.76 -11.34
CA GLY A 56 -10.52 -11.36 -11.02
C GLY A 56 -11.34 -11.24 -9.73
N ILE A 57 -12.28 -12.16 -9.50
CA ILE A 57 -13.06 -12.18 -8.25
C ILE A 57 -12.16 -12.41 -7.04
N ILE A 58 -11.27 -13.41 -7.10
CA ILE A 58 -10.37 -13.76 -5.99
C ILE A 58 -9.44 -12.57 -5.65
N ILE A 59 -8.81 -11.97 -6.67
CA ILE A 59 -7.93 -10.80 -6.48
C ILE A 59 -8.72 -9.63 -5.91
N GLY A 60 -9.92 -9.38 -6.42
CA GLY A 60 -10.79 -8.32 -5.92
C GLY A 60 -11.19 -8.48 -4.46
N VAL A 61 -11.59 -9.70 -4.06
CA VAL A 61 -11.91 -10.03 -2.66
C VAL A 61 -10.69 -9.89 -1.76
N PHE A 62 -9.51 -10.28 -2.22
CA PHE A 62 -8.25 -10.06 -1.50
C PHE A 62 -8.00 -8.58 -1.21
N TYR A 63 -8.12 -7.71 -2.20
CA TYR A 63 -8.00 -6.25 -2.01
C TYR A 63 -9.06 -5.69 -1.05
N ILE A 64 -10.32 -6.12 -1.15
CA ILE A 64 -11.37 -5.70 -0.20
C ILE A 64 -11.02 -6.14 1.23
N SER A 65 -10.47 -7.34 1.39
CA SER A 65 -10.05 -7.87 2.70
C SER A 65 -8.91 -7.05 3.31
N LEU A 66 -7.97 -6.57 2.49
CA LEU A 66 -6.94 -5.63 2.91
C LEU A 66 -7.54 -4.27 3.33
N GLY A 67 -8.60 -3.82 2.67
CA GLY A 67 -9.36 -2.64 3.08
C GLY A 67 -9.97 -2.78 4.48
N PHE A 68 -10.55 -3.94 4.81
CA PHE A 68 -11.03 -4.21 6.17
C PHE A 68 -9.90 -4.30 7.20
N ALA A 69 -8.76 -4.90 6.85
CA ALA A 69 -7.57 -4.90 7.71
C ALA A 69 -7.09 -3.47 8.01
N ALA A 70 -7.24 -2.54 7.04
CA ALA A 70 -6.96 -1.12 7.23
C ALA A 70 -7.87 -0.48 8.29
N LEU A 71 -9.18 -0.79 8.26
CA LEU A 71 -10.14 -0.31 9.26
C LEU A 71 -9.80 -0.81 10.67
N CYS A 72 -9.43 -2.09 10.80
CA CYS A 72 -8.92 -2.63 12.07
C CYS A 72 -7.64 -1.92 12.52
N GLY A 73 -6.78 -1.57 11.57
CA GLY A 73 -5.58 -0.78 11.85
C GLY A 73 -5.89 0.65 12.33
N ILE A 74 -6.91 1.32 11.78
CA ILE A 74 -7.40 2.64 12.23
C ILE A 74 -7.86 2.56 13.68
N HIS A 75 -8.63 1.52 14.02
CA HIS A 75 -9.04 1.24 15.39
C HIS A 75 -7.82 1.05 16.32
N GLY A 76 -6.82 0.29 15.88
CA GLY A 76 -5.56 0.12 16.60
C GLY A 76 -4.79 1.42 16.83
N ILE A 77 -4.79 2.33 15.86
CA ILE A 77 -4.18 3.67 15.98
C ILE A 77 -4.95 4.53 17.00
N TYR A 78 -6.29 4.45 17.00
CA TYR A 78 -7.14 5.21 17.94
C TYR A 78 -6.93 4.78 19.38
N TYR A 79 -7.00 3.49 19.64
CA TYR A 79 -6.81 2.94 20.98
C TYR A 79 -5.35 2.69 21.34
N LYS A 80 -4.39 3.15 20.51
CA LYS A 80 -2.93 2.99 20.72
C LYS A 80 -2.51 1.52 20.95
N LYS A 81 -3.20 0.56 20.32
CA LYS A 81 -2.92 -0.87 20.45
C LYS A 81 -1.80 -1.29 19.50
N ALA A 82 -0.60 -1.46 20.03
CA ALA A 82 0.61 -1.78 19.25
C ALA A 82 0.47 -3.05 18.39
N GLY A 83 -0.26 -4.07 18.86
CA GLY A 83 -0.49 -5.32 18.14
C GLY A 83 -1.27 -5.11 16.83
N GLU A 84 -2.39 -4.38 16.89
CA GLU A 84 -3.26 -4.10 15.74
C GLU A 84 -2.52 -3.23 14.70
N VAL A 85 -1.76 -2.22 15.15
CA VAL A 85 -0.95 -1.36 14.25
C VAL A 85 0.19 -2.14 13.58
N LYS A 86 0.79 -3.10 14.27
CA LYS A 86 1.83 -3.97 13.70
C LYS A 86 1.26 -4.86 12.59
N VAL A 87 0.06 -5.39 12.77
CA VAL A 87 -0.64 -6.17 11.75
C VAL A 87 -0.94 -5.30 10.53
N LEU A 88 -1.48 -4.10 10.72
CA LEU A 88 -1.68 -3.13 9.64
C LEU A 88 -0.38 -2.85 8.88
N THR A 89 0.72 -2.61 9.58
CA THR A 89 2.02 -2.31 8.97
C THR A 89 2.51 -3.46 8.08
N LYS A 90 2.34 -4.72 8.52
CA LYS A 90 2.68 -5.90 7.73
C LYS A 90 1.83 -5.99 6.46
N PHE A 91 0.51 -5.79 6.59
CA PHE A 91 -0.38 -5.84 5.43
C PHE A 91 -0.14 -4.70 4.44
N ALA A 92 0.18 -3.50 4.93
CA ALA A 92 0.59 -2.39 4.07
C ALA A 92 1.83 -2.74 3.24
N PHE A 93 2.82 -3.37 3.87
CA PHE A 93 4.02 -3.83 3.19
C PHE A 93 3.75 -4.96 2.18
N ILE A 94 2.93 -5.96 2.53
CA ILE A 94 2.54 -7.04 1.62
C ILE A 94 1.76 -6.47 0.43
N SER A 95 0.82 -5.56 0.66
CA SER A 95 0.06 -4.89 -0.41
C SER A 95 0.96 -4.10 -1.34
N LEU A 96 1.98 -3.40 -0.81
CA LEU A 96 2.99 -2.73 -1.62
C LEU A 96 3.79 -3.71 -2.47
N LEU A 97 4.24 -4.84 -1.91
CA LEU A 97 4.93 -5.88 -2.68
C LEU A 97 4.06 -6.46 -3.79
N VAL A 98 2.80 -6.77 -3.49
CA VAL A 98 1.82 -7.27 -4.46
C VAL A 98 1.59 -6.25 -5.58
N TYR A 99 1.48 -4.96 -5.24
CA TYR A 99 1.36 -3.88 -6.22
C TYR A 99 2.59 -3.79 -7.13
N VAL A 100 3.80 -3.91 -6.58
CA VAL A 100 5.05 -3.92 -7.36
C VAL A 100 5.07 -5.10 -8.33
N LEU A 101 4.75 -6.30 -7.84
CA LEU A 101 4.71 -7.52 -8.66
C LEU A 101 3.71 -7.40 -9.80
N PHE A 102 2.50 -6.93 -9.53
CA PHE A 102 1.50 -6.71 -10.58
C PHE A 102 1.93 -5.65 -11.58
N SER A 103 2.56 -4.57 -11.13
CA SER A 103 3.09 -3.53 -12.03
C SER A 103 4.19 -4.07 -12.95
N ILE A 104 5.03 -5.00 -12.47
CA ILE A 104 6.04 -5.69 -13.27
C ILE A 104 5.39 -6.61 -14.31
N ILE A 105 4.36 -7.36 -13.92
CA ILE A 105 3.61 -8.22 -14.86
C ILE A 105 2.97 -7.36 -15.95
N GLU A 106 2.35 -6.23 -15.58
CA GLU A 106 1.72 -5.30 -16.51
C GLU A 106 2.71 -4.77 -17.55
N ILE A 107 3.93 -4.39 -17.14
CA ILE A 107 4.94 -3.88 -18.09
C ILE A 107 5.48 -4.96 -19.01
N ILE A 108 5.68 -6.20 -18.52
CA ILE A 108 6.10 -7.33 -19.35
C ILE A 108 5.05 -7.61 -20.44
N LEU A 109 3.77 -7.60 -20.06
CA LEU A 109 2.68 -7.81 -21.00
C LEU A 109 2.57 -6.66 -22.01
N LEU A 110 2.72 -5.40 -21.58
CA LEU A 110 2.81 -4.23 -22.48
C LEU A 110 3.96 -4.38 -23.48
N LEU A 111 5.15 -4.79 -23.03
CA LEU A 111 6.31 -4.99 -23.89
C LEU A 111 6.08 -6.09 -24.94
N ASN A 112 5.41 -7.20 -24.57
CA ASN A 112 5.07 -8.26 -25.50
C ASN A 112 4.08 -7.81 -26.59
N VAL A 113 3.05 -7.04 -26.23
CA VAL A 113 2.08 -6.49 -27.20
C VAL A 113 2.78 -5.54 -28.17
N VAL A 114 3.63 -4.65 -27.65
CA VAL A 114 4.43 -3.73 -28.48
C VAL A 114 5.37 -4.50 -29.41
N GLY A 115 6.06 -5.54 -28.91
CA GLY A 115 6.95 -6.38 -29.70
C GLY A 115 6.23 -7.11 -30.84
N TYR A 116 5.07 -7.72 -30.55
CA TYR A 116 4.27 -8.44 -31.54
C TYR A 116 3.70 -7.50 -32.62
N GLN A 117 3.18 -6.33 -32.24
CA GLN A 117 2.71 -5.34 -33.22
C GLN A 117 3.83 -4.72 -34.05
N LYS A 118 5.03 -4.55 -33.49
CA LYS A 118 6.21 -4.07 -34.24
C LYS A 118 6.62 -5.09 -35.31
N TYR A 119 6.56 -6.38 -34.99
CA TYR A 119 6.77 -7.48 -35.95
C TYR A 119 5.70 -7.51 -37.05
N CYS A 120 4.41 -7.38 -36.71
CA CYS A 120 3.34 -7.28 -37.70
C CYS A 120 3.46 -6.03 -38.59
N ARG A 121 3.92 -4.89 -38.06
CA ARG A 121 4.22 -3.68 -38.86
C ARG A 121 5.40 -3.83 -39.80
N SER A 122 6.44 -4.57 -39.42
CA SER A 122 7.53 -4.87 -40.35
C SER A 122 7.08 -5.71 -41.54
N LEU A 123 5.99 -6.48 -41.37
CA LEU A 123 5.37 -7.26 -42.43
C LEU A 123 4.34 -6.46 -43.27
N ASN A 124 3.78 -5.35 -42.75
CA ASN A 124 2.84 -4.51 -43.49
C ASN A 124 2.90 -3.02 -43.06
N PRO A 125 3.76 -2.19 -43.67
CA PRO A 125 4.18 -0.89 -43.13
C PRO A 125 3.20 0.28 -43.33
N LYS A 126 1.98 0.06 -43.81
CA LYS A 126 1.08 1.13 -44.32
C LYS A 126 0.46 2.06 -43.26
N HIS A 127 0.67 1.86 -41.96
CA HIS A 127 0.10 2.74 -40.92
C HIS A 127 1.09 3.06 -39.78
N PRO A 128 1.60 4.29 -39.69
CA PRO A 128 2.48 4.71 -38.61
C PRO A 128 1.65 5.28 -37.44
N SER A 129 1.39 4.50 -36.38
CA SER A 129 1.00 5.06 -35.08
C SER A 129 2.14 4.84 -34.08
N TYR A 130 3.12 5.75 -34.06
CA TYR A 130 4.16 5.76 -33.03
C TYR A 130 3.62 6.35 -31.71
N TYR A 131 2.58 7.18 -31.80
CA TYR A 131 1.91 7.86 -30.69
C TYR A 131 1.10 6.94 -29.76
N GLU A 132 0.59 5.81 -30.25
CA GLU A 132 -0.25 4.90 -29.45
C GLU A 132 0.53 4.11 -28.38
N TYR A 133 1.87 4.05 -28.48
CA TYR A 133 2.71 3.21 -27.61
C TYR A 133 3.49 3.99 -26.54
N CYS A 134 3.90 5.23 -26.82
CA CYS A 134 4.54 6.08 -25.82
C CYS A 134 3.58 6.45 -24.69
N TYR A 135 2.30 6.64 -25.00
CA TYR A 135 1.28 7.05 -24.03
C TYR A 135 1.00 6.00 -22.94
N PRO A 136 0.75 4.71 -23.24
CA PRO A 136 0.54 3.68 -22.20
C PRO A 136 1.79 3.40 -21.37
N PHE A 137 3.00 3.44 -21.97
CA PHE A 137 4.25 3.22 -21.24
C PHE A 137 4.59 4.38 -20.28
N ALA A 138 4.45 5.63 -20.74
CA ALA A 138 4.63 6.80 -19.88
C ALA A 138 3.57 6.86 -18.77
N ARG A 139 2.32 6.54 -19.09
CA ARG A 139 1.23 6.43 -18.09
C ARG A 139 1.53 5.36 -17.05
N TRP A 140 1.99 4.18 -17.46
CA TRP A 140 2.42 3.13 -16.53
C TRP A 140 3.56 3.62 -15.62
N GLY A 141 4.60 4.22 -16.19
CA GLY A 141 5.77 4.71 -15.43
C GLY A 141 5.40 5.76 -14.39
N ILE A 142 4.55 6.74 -14.76
CA ILE A 142 4.05 7.77 -13.83
C ILE A 142 3.21 7.11 -12.72
N THR A 143 2.31 6.20 -13.08
CA THR A 143 1.42 5.53 -12.10
C THR A 143 2.23 4.67 -11.13
N PHE A 144 3.22 3.93 -11.64
CA PHE A 144 4.13 3.13 -10.84
C PHE A 144 4.96 3.99 -9.89
N ALA A 145 5.59 5.07 -10.38
CA ALA A 145 6.39 5.97 -9.56
C ALA A 145 5.56 6.61 -8.44
N VAL A 146 4.37 7.11 -8.75
CA VAL A 146 3.44 7.67 -7.75
C VAL A 146 3.06 6.60 -6.73
N GLY A 147 2.70 5.40 -7.17
CA GLY A 147 2.32 4.28 -6.31
C GLY A 147 3.43 3.85 -5.34
N ILE A 148 4.68 3.76 -5.81
CA ILE A 148 5.84 3.41 -4.99
C ILE A 148 6.21 4.52 -4.01
N ILE A 149 6.22 5.78 -4.46
CA ILE A 149 6.59 6.92 -3.61
C ILE A 149 5.56 7.10 -2.49
N PHE A 150 4.26 7.11 -2.83
CA PHE A 150 3.20 7.20 -1.82
C PHE A 150 3.15 5.96 -0.95
N GLY A 151 3.12 4.76 -1.54
CA GLY A 151 3.01 3.50 -0.79
C GLY A 151 4.22 3.27 0.13
N GLY A 152 5.43 3.58 -0.34
CA GLY A 152 6.66 3.53 0.43
C GLY A 152 6.65 4.54 1.58
N TYR A 153 6.29 5.80 1.33
CA TYR A 153 6.18 6.82 2.36
C TYR A 153 5.19 6.40 3.46
N LEU A 154 3.98 5.97 3.09
CA LEU A 154 2.96 5.56 4.04
C LEU A 154 3.39 4.32 4.85
N SER A 155 4.08 3.38 4.22
CA SER A 155 4.65 2.20 4.90
C SER A 155 5.70 2.59 5.95
N ILE A 156 6.54 3.58 5.65
CA ILE A 156 7.55 4.12 6.59
C ILE A 156 6.85 4.80 7.77
N VAL A 157 5.80 5.58 7.52
CA VAL A 157 5.02 6.26 8.56
C VAL A 157 4.38 5.25 9.52
N LEU A 158 3.71 4.22 8.98
CA LEU A 158 3.08 3.16 9.78
C LEU A 158 4.11 2.38 10.60
N ARG A 159 5.25 2.02 10.00
CA ARG A 159 6.35 1.33 10.70
C ARG A 159 6.91 2.16 11.84
N SER A 160 7.12 3.46 11.60
CA SER A 160 7.64 4.38 12.60
C SER A 160 6.66 4.53 13.77
N TYR A 161 5.37 4.63 13.47
CA TYR A 161 4.32 4.69 14.51
C TYR A 161 4.19 3.39 15.30
N SER A 162 4.25 2.23 14.63
CA SER A 162 4.25 0.92 15.30
C SER A 162 5.43 0.77 16.26
N LYS A 163 6.63 1.23 15.85
CA LYS A 163 7.83 1.23 16.71
C LYS A 163 7.64 2.13 17.94
N LYS A 164 7.11 3.35 17.74
CA LYS A 164 6.80 4.28 18.83
C LYS A 164 5.85 3.67 19.86
N LEU A 165 4.76 3.03 19.42
CA LEU A 165 3.82 2.38 20.33
C LEU A 165 4.50 1.25 21.12
N LYS A 166 5.33 0.43 20.46
CA LYS A 166 6.08 -0.65 21.11
C LYS A 166 7.07 -0.13 22.15
N GLU A 167 7.65 1.05 21.99
CA GLU A 167 8.54 1.67 22.98
C GLU A 167 7.77 2.29 24.16
N GLN A 168 6.52 2.70 23.95
CA GLN A 168 5.65 3.23 25.00
C GLN A 168 4.99 2.13 25.85
N THR A 169 4.69 0.96 25.27
CA THR A 169 4.01 -0.14 25.98
C THR A 169 4.81 -0.73 27.16
N PRO A 170 6.14 -0.97 27.11
CA PRO A 170 6.90 -1.50 28.24
C PRO A 170 7.04 -0.50 29.38
N ASN A 171 7.03 0.81 29.10
CA ASN A 171 7.17 1.85 30.13
C ASN A 171 5.90 2.04 30.96
N VAL A 172 4.70 1.77 30.39
CA VAL A 172 3.44 1.84 31.15
C VAL A 172 3.38 0.72 32.18
N PHE A 173 3.81 -0.50 31.84
CA PHE A 173 3.78 -1.62 32.78
C PHE A 173 4.73 -1.41 33.98
N VAL A 174 5.91 -0.82 33.74
CA VAL A 174 6.87 -0.50 34.81
C VAL A 174 6.39 0.68 35.67
N ALA A 175 5.78 1.70 35.07
CA ALA A 175 5.18 2.83 35.79
C ALA A 175 4.00 2.41 36.67
N ASP A 176 3.16 1.48 36.19
CA ASP A 176 2.03 0.95 36.96
C ASP A 176 2.51 0.07 38.12
N MET A 177 3.50 -0.82 37.89
CA MET A 177 4.11 -1.61 38.96
C MET A 177 4.81 -0.76 40.04
N THR A 178 5.46 0.34 39.64
CA THR A 178 6.11 1.24 40.61
C THR A 178 5.09 2.05 41.40
N ALA A 179 4.01 2.53 40.79
CA ALA A 179 2.91 3.20 41.48
C ALA A 179 2.16 2.28 42.45
N ILE A 180 1.97 1.00 42.08
CA ILE A 180 1.38 -0.01 42.97
C ILE A 180 2.30 -0.28 44.16
N MET A 181 3.61 -0.45 43.94
CA MET A 181 4.56 -0.71 45.01
C MET A 181 4.74 0.46 46.00
N THR A 182 4.57 1.71 45.57
CA THR A 182 4.66 2.90 46.44
C THR A 182 3.38 3.19 47.24
N ASN A 183 2.22 2.66 46.83
CA ASN A 183 0.96 2.86 47.54
C ASN A 183 0.66 1.75 48.56
N THR A 184 1.54 0.74 48.67
CA THR A 184 1.41 -0.38 49.62
C THR A 184 2.45 -0.35 50.75
N SER A 185 3.18 0.75 50.93
CA SER A 185 4.15 0.96 52.02
C SER A 185 3.61 1.86 53.12
#